data_AF-A0A6G0WBE7-F1
#
_entry.id   AF-A0A6G0WBE7-F1
#
_cell.length_a   1.000
_cell.length_b   1.000
_cell.length_c   1.000
_cell.angle_alpha   90.00
_cell.angle_beta   90.00
_cell.angle_gamma   90.00
#
_symmetry.space_group_name_H-M   'P 1'
#
loop_
_entity.id
_entity.type
_entity.pdbx_description
1 polymer ?
#
loop_
_entity_poly.entity_id
_entity_poly.type
_entity_poly.pdbx_seq_one_letter_code
_entity_poly.pdbx_strand_id
1 'polypeptide(L)'
;NCAPISASSLTDILNWICESCEKDSIIKKNVTTRKLESNISNIDNGKEMIMEKKIDDLLAKTKSLEEKISDMENKYMNLERQLNKYKISLINSEQQKLSNHITSDILSAYRLKTKNNVDSKINVKFNNSTTKEAFILEIKTRIRIKNPLKSNQIHSSFQEKTVYINHDLTPSSRKIVWLAKQFTKTYNWKYVWANSKGVYIRKNEGEQIMKLHSVDDVHKLDIENKMGHLIAREN
;
A
#
# COMPACT_ATOMS: atom_id res chain seq x y z
N ASN A 1 -59.34 58.71 -41.89
CA ASN A 1 -59.75 59.89 -41.11
C ASN A 1 -59.89 59.51 -39.64
N CYS A 2 -58.83 59.66 -38.82
CA CYS A 2 -58.95 59.60 -37.36
C CYS A 2 -59.22 61.03 -36.87
N ALA A 3 -60.29 61.27 -36.10
CA ALA A 3 -60.70 62.59 -35.62
C ALA A 3 -60.59 62.68 -34.09
N PRO A 4 -60.08 63.77 -33.50
CA PRO A 4 -59.95 63.90 -32.05
C PRO A 4 -61.28 64.37 -31.41
N ILE A 5 -61.69 63.74 -30.31
CA ILE A 5 -62.79 64.23 -29.48
C ILE A 5 -62.21 65.16 -28.40
N SER A 6 -62.25 66.44 -28.73
CA SER A 6 -62.15 67.69 -27.94
C SER A 6 -61.41 67.67 -26.60
N ALA A 7 -60.25 68.33 -26.54
CA ALA A 7 -59.54 68.63 -25.30
C ALA A 7 -59.95 70.02 -24.76
N SER A 8 -60.62 70.03 -23.61
CA SER A 8 -60.85 71.19 -22.75
C SER A 8 -60.24 70.96 -21.35
N SER A 9 -58.93 70.68 -21.29
CA SER A 9 -58.03 70.96 -20.15
C SER A 9 -56.62 70.43 -20.47
N LEU A 10 -55.60 70.99 -19.81
CA LEU A 10 -54.21 71.05 -20.26
C LEU A 10 -53.26 70.08 -19.52
N THR A 11 -53.67 68.85 -19.19
CA THR A 11 -52.78 67.94 -18.41
C THR A 11 -52.48 66.57 -18.98
N ASP A 12 -53.08 66.09 -20.08
CA ASP A 12 -52.80 64.73 -20.56
C ASP A 12 -52.58 64.64 -22.07
N ILE A 13 -51.43 65.13 -22.55
CA ILE A 13 -50.91 64.78 -23.88
C ILE A 13 -49.84 63.71 -23.73
N LEU A 14 -50.23 62.54 -23.26
CA LEU A 14 -49.40 61.34 -23.35
C LEU A 14 -50.09 60.35 -24.31
N ASN A 15 -49.48 60.24 -25.49
CA ASN A 15 -49.67 59.19 -26.50
C ASN A 15 -51.11 58.88 -26.93
N TRP A 16 -51.59 59.63 -27.93
CA TRP A 16 -52.78 59.25 -28.69
C TRP A 16 -52.38 58.37 -29.88
N ILE A 17 -52.59 57.05 -29.76
CA ILE A 17 -52.43 56.08 -30.86
C ILE A 17 -53.84 55.75 -31.39
N CYS A 18 -54.08 55.95 -32.69
CA CYS A 18 -55.37 55.59 -33.30
C CYS A 18 -55.53 54.05 -33.33
N GLU A 19 -56.72 53.55 -33.01
CA GLU A 19 -57.02 52.11 -32.84
C GLU A 19 -56.60 51.22 -34.04
N SER A 20 -56.64 51.78 -35.26
CA SER A 20 -56.16 51.12 -36.48
C SER A 20 -54.62 50.96 -36.49
N CYS A 21 -53.88 51.96 -36.03
CA CYS A 21 -52.42 51.92 -35.96
C CYS A 21 -51.94 50.96 -34.86
N GLU A 22 -52.70 50.82 -33.78
CA GLU A 22 -52.46 49.83 -32.74
C GLU A 22 -52.69 48.40 -33.25
N LYS A 23 -53.78 48.16 -33.98
CA LYS A 23 -54.06 46.86 -34.62
C LYS A 23 -52.99 46.47 -35.64
N ASP A 24 -52.51 47.38 -36.48
CA ASP A 24 -51.42 47.10 -37.43
C ASP A 24 -50.09 46.80 -36.75
N SER A 25 -49.78 47.49 -35.64
CA SER A 25 -48.59 47.22 -34.82
C SER A 25 -48.68 45.83 -34.17
N ILE A 26 -49.85 45.45 -33.66
CA ILE A 26 -50.12 44.12 -33.09
C ILE A 26 -49.99 43.04 -34.17
N ILE A 27 -50.55 43.24 -35.36
CA ILE A 27 -50.46 42.28 -36.49
C ILE A 27 -49.00 42.09 -36.91
N LYS A 28 -48.22 43.18 -37.08
CA LYS A 28 -46.80 43.09 -37.43
C LYS A 28 -45.99 42.38 -36.36
N LYS A 29 -46.22 42.70 -35.07
CA LYS A 29 -45.59 42.00 -33.94
C LYS A 29 -45.93 40.50 -33.96
N ASN A 30 -47.20 40.14 -34.16
CA ASN A 30 -47.65 38.75 -34.23
C ASN A 30 -47.07 37.96 -35.42
N VAL A 31 -46.85 38.62 -36.56
CA VAL A 31 -46.19 38.00 -37.71
C VAL A 31 -44.69 37.79 -37.43
N THR A 32 -44.03 38.76 -36.79
CA THR A 32 -42.62 38.61 -36.40
C THR A 32 -42.41 37.58 -35.31
N THR A 33 -43.29 37.47 -34.31
CA THR A 33 -43.19 36.45 -33.26
C THR A 33 -43.38 35.05 -33.84
N ARG A 34 -44.38 34.83 -34.71
CA ARG A 34 -44.56 33.53 -35.38
C ARG A 34 -43.36 33.11 -36.21
N LYS A 35 -42.70 34.05 -36.89
CA LYS A 35 -41.50 33.77 -37.70
C LYS A 35 -40.26 33.50 -36.84
N LEU A 36 -40.18 34.11 -35.66
CA LEU A 36 -39.14 33.81 -34.67
C LEU A 36 -39.38 32.44 -34.03
N GLU A 37 -40.61 32.13 -33.64
CA GLU A 37 -41.00 30.83 -33.07
C GLU A 37 -40.72 29.68 -34.04
N SER A 38 -41.01 29.85 -35.34
CA SER A 38 -40.70 28.83 -36.35
C SER A 38 -39.20 28.65 -36.58
N ASN A 39 -38.40 29.72 -36.46
CA ASN A 39 -36.95 29.62 -36.58
C ASN A 39 -36.33 28.96 -35.33
N ILE A 40 -36.84 29.28 -34.14
CA ILE A 40 -36.39 28.67 -32.88
C ILE A 40 -36.68 27.16 -32.89
N SER A 41 -37.89 26.74 -33.26
CA SER A 41 -38.24 25.32 -33.32
C SER A 41 -37.40 24.55 -34.34
N ASN A 42 -37.10 25.14 -35.50
CA ASN A 42 -36.22 24.51 -36.49
C ASN A 42 -34.76 24.38 -36.01
N ILE A 43 -34.25 25.37 -35.25
CA ILE A 43 -32.91 25.32 -34.67
C ILE A 43 -32.84 24.29 -33.54
N ASP A 44 -33.86 24.22 -32.69
CA ASP A 44 -33.93 23.29 -31.57
C ASP A 44 -34.03 21.85 -32.08
N ASN A 45 -34.93 21.56 -33.02
CA ASN A 45 -35.04 20.25 -33.66
C ASN A 45 -33.75 19.85 -34.40
N GLY A 46 -33.08 20.79 -35.06
CA GLY A 46 -31.82 20.54 -35.76
C GLY A 46 -30.66 20.22 -34.81
N LYS A 47 -30.56 20.93 -33.68
CA LYS A 47 -29.56 20.66 -32.64
C LYS A 47 -29.82 19.34 -31.92
N GLU A 48 -31.08 19.05 -31.61
CA GLU A 48 -31.52 17.81 -30.98
C GLU A 48 -31.14 16.60 -31.84
N MET A 49 -31.48 16.63 -33.14
CA MET A 49 -31.11 15.57 -34.08
C MET A 49 -29.58 15.38 -34.23
N ILE A 50 -28.79 16.46 -34.16
CA ILE A 50 -27.32 16.37 -34.21
C ILE A 50 -26.76 15.79 -32.90
N MET A 51 -27.36 16.12 -31.77
CA MET A 51 -26.95 15.58 -30.46
C MET A 51 -27.31 14.10 -30.35
N GLU A 52 -28.49 13.68 -30.79
CA GLU A 52 -28.90 12.27 -30.85
C GLU A 52 -27.93 11.43 -31.69
N LYS A 53 -27.58 11.90 -32.90
CA LYS A 53 -26.57 11.22 -33.74
C LYS A 53 -25.20 11.10 -33.06
N LYS A 54 -24.77 12.14 -32.33
CA LYS A 54 -23.51 12.08 -31.57
C LYS A 54 -23.59 11.11 -30.40
N ILE A 55 -24.74 11.02 -29.73
CA ILE A 55 -25.00 10.05 -28.66
C ILE A 55 -24.92 8.64 -29.23
N ASP A 56 -25.57 8.37 -30.37
CA ASP A 56 -25.53 7.06 -31.03
C ASP A 56 -24.11 6.67 -31.46
N ASP A 57 -23.37 7.60 -32.07
CA ASP A 57 -21.96 7.38 -32.46
C ASP A 57 -21.06 7.09 -31.25
N LEU A 58 -21.29 7.79 -30.13
CA LEU A 58 -20.55 7.55 -28.89
C LEU A 58 -20.92 6.20 -28.26
N LEU A 59 -22.20 5.83 -28.24
CA LEU A 59 -22.65 4.53 -27.75
C LEU A 59 -22.06 3.38 -28.57
N ALA A 60 -22.03 3.51 -29.90
CA ALA A 60 -21.40 2.53 -30.78
C ALA A 60 -19.89 2.39 -30.52
N LYS A 61 -19.19 3.51 -30.29
CA LYS A 61 -17.76 3.49 -29.94
C LYS A 61 -17.50 2.87 -28.57
N THR A 62 -18.32 3.18 -27.57
CA THR A 62 -18.22 2.60 -26.22
C THR A 62 -18.38 1.09 -26.30
N LYS A 63 -19.41 0.61 -27.01
CA LYS A 63 -19.64 -0.82 -27.21
C LYS A 63 -18.46 -1.52 -27.90
N SER A 64 -17.90 -0.91 -28.96
CA SER A 64 -16.72 -1.46 -29.64
C SER A 64 -15.48 -1.50 -28.74
N LEU A 65 -15.31 -0.53 -27.84
CA LEU A 65 -14.20 -0.52 -26.88
C LEU A 65 -14.39 -1.55 -25.78
N GLU A 66 -15.61 -1.75 -25.28
CA GLU A 66 -15.95 -2.79 -24.31
C GLU A 66 -15.65 -4.19 -24.86
N GLU A 67 -16.02 -4.46 -26.12
CA GLU A 67 -15.70 -5.71 -26.82
C GLU A 67 -14.19 -5.93 -26.90
N LYS A 68 -13.41 -4.88 -27.25
CA LYS A 68 -11.94 -4.96 -27.29
C LYS A 68 -11.32 -5.19 -25.91
N ILE A 69 -11.87 -4.58 -24.86
CA ILE A 69 -11.40 -4.79 -23.47
C ILE A 69 -11.64 -6.26 -23.10
N SER A 70 -12.83 -6.80 -23.35
CA SER A 70 -13.15 -8.19 -23.06
C SER A 70 -12.22 -9.17 -23.79
N ASP A 71 -11.93 -8.91 -25.07
CA ASP A 71 -10.97 -9.71 -25.85
C ASP A 71 -9.55 -9.66 -25.27
N MET A 72 -9.11 -8.48 -24.80
CA MET A 72 -7.79 -8.33 -24.17
C MET A 72 -7.73 -9.04 -22.82
N GLU A 73 -8.78 -8.97 -22.01
CA GLU A 73 -8.87 -9.68 -20.73
C GLU A 73 -8.78 -11.20 -20.93
N ASN A 74 -9.46 -11.73 -21.94
CA ASN A 74 -9.38 -13.16 -22.29
C ASN A 74 -7.97 -13.57 -22.72
N LYS A 75 -7.28 -12.74 -23.52
CA LYS A 75 -5.88 -12.97 -23.92
C LYS A 75 -4.93 -12.92 -22.71
N TYR A 76 -5.13 -11.96 -21.81
CA TYR A 76 -4.36 -11.84 -20.57
C TYR A 76 -4.53 -13.07 -19.69
N MET A 77 -5.77 -13.51 -19.46
CA MET A 77 -6.07 -14.72 -18.68
C MET A 77 -5.43 -15.98 -19.28
N ASN A 78 -5.40 -16.09 -20.61
CA ASN A 78 -4.74 -17.22 -21.28
C ASN A 78 -3.22 -17.18 -21.13
N LEU A 79 -2.61 -16.00 -21.29
CA LEU A 79 -1.17 -15.81 -21.09
C LEU A 79 -0.77 -16.10 -19.63
N GLU A 80 -1.58 -15.68 -18.67
CA GLU A 80 -1.35 -15.94 -17.25
C GLU A 80 -1.41 -17.44 -16.93
N ARG A 81 -2.38 -18.16 -17.52
CA ARG A 81 -2.44 -19.64 -17.42
C ARG A 81 -1.20 -20.31 -18.02
N GLN A 82 -0.75 -19.85 -19.19
CA GLN A 82 0.46 -20.38 -19.81
C GLN A 82 1.69 -20.10 -18.95
N LEU A 83 1.85 -18.87 -18.45
CA LEU A 83 2.94 -18.49 -17.56
C LEU A 83 2.97 -19.34 -16.29
N ASN A 84 1.80 -19.59 -15.69
CA ASN A 84 1.70 -20.45 -14.51
C ASN A 84 2.05 -21.90 -14.82
N LYS A 85 1.63 -22.42 -15.99
CA LYS A 85 2.04 -23.75 -16.46
C LYS A 85 3.57 -23.85 -16.64
N TYR A 86 4.19 -22.84 -17.26
CA TYR A 86 5.64 -22.79 -17.44
C TYR A 86 6.40 -22.66 -16.12
N LYS A 87 5.90 -21.85 -15.17
CA LYS A 87 6.46 -21.74 -13.81
C LYS A 87 6.43 -23.09 -13.10
N ILE A 88 5.30 -23.80 -13.14
CA ILE A 88 5.16 -25.13 -12.53
C ILE A 88 6.10 -26.14 -13.21
N SER A 89 6.19 -26.14 -14.54
CA SER A 89 7.11 -27.05 -15.25
C SER A 89 8.58 -26.74 -14.95
N LEU A 90 8.94 -25.46 -14.83
CA LEU A 90 10.30 -25.04 -14.50
C LEU A 90 10.65 -25.48 -13.09
N ILE A 91 9.77 -25.20 -12.11
CA ILE A 91 9.92 -25.65 -10.72
C ILE A 91 10.07 -27.17 -10.65
N ASN A 92 9.23 -27.93 -11.36
CA ASN A 92 9.31 -29.39 -11.35
C ASN A 92 10.61 -29.90 -12.00
N SER A 93 11.07 -29.28 -13.09
CA SER A 93 12.31 -29.65 -13.77
C SER A 93 13.58 -29.27 -12.98
N GLU A 94 13.53 -28.16 -12.24
CA GLU A 94 14.60 -27.71 -11.35
C GLU A 94 14.61 -28.56 -10.07
N GLN A 95 13.44 -28.88 -9.50
CA GLN A 95 13.31 -29.80 -8.36
C GLN A 95 13.77 -31.22 -8.69
N GLN A 96 13.55 -31.70 -9.92
CA GLN A 96 14.02 -33.02 -10.34
C GLN A 96 15.55 -33.06 -10.58
N LYS A 97 16.16 -31.94 -11.00
CA LYS A 97 17.63 -31.80 -11.09
C LYS A 97 18.30 -31.53 -9.73
N LEU A 98 17.58 -30.92 -8.79
CA LEU A 98 18.05 -30.62 -7.44
C LEU A 98 17.61 -31.68 -6.40
N SER A 99 17.01 -32.79 -6.85
CA SER A 99 16.54 -33.90 -6.01
C SER A 99 17.67 -34.65 -5.31
N ASN A 100 18.93 -34.37 -5.64
CA ASN A 100 20.08 -34.89 -4.93
C ASN A 100 20.74 -33.73 -4.17
N HIS A 101 20.11 -33.36 -3.04
CA HIS A 101 20.77 -32.89 -1.81
C HIS A 101 20.81 -31.41 -1.35
N ILE A 102 20.05 -30.43 -1.89
CA ILE A 102 20.04 -29.06 -1.29
C ILE A 102 18.64 -28.41 -1.16
N THR A 103 18.10 -28.49 0.07
CA THR A 103 17.28 -27.53 0.83
C THR A 103 16.04 -26.85 0.20
N SER A 104 14.87 -27.51 0.26
CA SER A 104 13.55 -26.87 0.03
C SER A 104 13.14 -25.84 1.10
N ASP A 105 13.83 -25.84 2.24
CA ASP A 105 13.45 -25.04 3.42
C ASP A 105 14.02 -23.63 3.44
N ILE A 106 15.06 -23.35 2.65
CA ILE A 106 15.74 -22.04 2.60
C ILE A 106 15.25 -21.29 1.36
N LEU A 107 14.66 -20.11 1.58
CA LEU A 107 14.14 -19.25 0.52
C LEU A 107 15.20 -18.28 -0.03
N SER A 108 16.06 -17.75 0.84
CA SER A 108 17.21 -16.94 0.41
C SER A 108 18.28 -16.87 1.50
N ALA A 109 19.53 -16.71 1.09
CA ALA A 109 20.65 -16.44 2.00
C ALA A 109 21.57 -15.39 1.38
N TYR A 110 21.93 -14.35 2.14
CA TYR A 110 22.78 -13.26 1.65
C TYR A 110 23.59 -12.63 2.78
N ARG A 111 24.69 -11.97 2.43
CA ARG A 111 25.51 -11.18 3.35
C ARG A 111 25.12 -9.71 3.29
N LEU A 112 25.12 -9.04 4.44
CA LEU A 112 24.95 -7.59 4.47
C LEU A 112 26.24 -6.92 4.01
N LYS A 113 26.14 -6.03 3.01
CA LYS A 113 27.28 -5.24 2.53
C LYS A 113 27.80 -4.36 3.68
N THR A 114 28.99 -4.68 4.16
CA THR A 114 29.77 -3.87 5.11
C THR A 114 31.12 -3.57 4.49
N LYS A 115 31.80 -2.51 4.94
CA LYS A 115 33.10 -2.08 4.38
C LYS A 115 34.13 -3.23 4.30
N ASN A 116 34.05 -4.19 5.24
CA ASN A 116 34.86 -5.41 5.26
C ASN A 116 33.95 -6.64 5.11
N ASN A 117 33.87 -7.22 3.91
CA ASN A 117 32.89 -8.26 3.57
C ASN A 117 33.18 -9.64 4.21
N VAL A 118 34.43 -9.89 4.62
CA VAL A 118 34.94 -11.23 5.01
C VAL A 118 34.21 -11.82 6.23
N ASP A 119 33.88 -11.00 7.23
CA ASP A 119 33.23 -11.43 8.49
C ASP A 119 31.79 -10.92 8.64
N SER A 120 31.20 -10.44 7.55
CA SER A 120 29.83 -9.92 7.58
C SER A 120 28.79 -11.00 7.91
N LYS A 121 27.76 -10.64 8.68
CA LYS A 121 26.65 -11.54 9.04
C LYS A 121 25.97 -12.09 7.78
N ILE A 122 25.70 -13.40 7.78
CA ILE A 122 24.82 -14.05 6.80
C ILE A 122 23.39 -14.00 7.33
N ASN A 123 22.50 -13.41 6.55
CA ASN A 123 21.06 -13.45 6.80
C ASN A 123 20.46 -14.58 5.97
N VAL A 124 19.65 -15.42 6.62
CA VAL A 124 18.98 -16.56 5.98
C VAL A 124 17.48 -16.43 6.21
N LYS A 125 16.71 -16.50 5.13
CA LYS A 125 15.25 -16.53 5.13
C LYS A 125 14.80 -17.95 4.83
N PHE A 126 14.03 -18.52 5.76
CA PHE A 126 13.40 -19.83 5.60
C PHE A 126 12.04 -19.69 4.93
N ASN A 127 11.59 -20.75 4.26
CA ASN A 127 10.26 -20.85 3.67
C ASN A 127 9.18 -21.03 4.76
N ASN A 128 9.47 -21.82 5.79
CA ASN A 128 8.56 -22.11 6.90
C ASN A 128 9.12 -21.61 8.24
N SER A 129 8.29 -20.92 9.04
CA SER A 129 8.68 -20.49 10.38
C SER A 129 8.90 -21.67 11.33
N THR A 130 8.16 -22.77 11.20
CA THR A 130 8.33 -23.95 12.05
C THR A 130 9.71 -24.57 11.88
N THR A 131 10.17 -24.75 10.64
CA THR A 131 11.51 -25.26 10.34
C THR A 131 12.60 -24.35 10.89
N LYS A 132 12.44 -23.03 10.74
CA LYS A 132 13.34 -22.03 11.31
C LYS A 132 13.44 -22.15 12.83
N GLU A 133 12.31 -22.26 13.53
CA GLU A 133 12.29 -22.38 15.00
C GLU A 133 12.90 -23.71 15.46
N ALA A 134 12.63 -24.82 14.77
CA ALA A 134 13.23 -26.12 15.05
C ALA A 134 14.76 -26.11 14.87
N PHE A 135 15.23 -25.50 13.78
CA PHE A 135 16.66 -25.31 13.53
C PHE A 135 17.35 -24.49 14.63
N ILE A 136 16.76 -23.36 15.02
CA ILE A 136 17.31 -22.52 16.10
C ILE A 136 17.32 -23.27 17.44
N LEU A 137 16.28 -24.08 17.72
CA LEU A 137 16.23 -24.90 18.92
C LEU A 137 17.36 -25.94 18.94
N GLU A 138 17.63 -26.63 17.83
CA GLU A 138 18.74 -27.58 17.72
C GLU A 138 20.09 -26.90 18.02
N ILE A 139 20.33 -25.72 17.45
CA ILE A 139 21.55 -24.96 17.71
C ILE A 139 21.66 -24.54 19.18
N LYS A 140 20.57 -24.12 19.82
CA LYS A 140 20.55 -23.81 21.26
C LYS A 140 20.87 -25.04 22.11
N THR A 141 20.34 -26.21 21.74
CA THR A 141 20.62 -27.49 22.42
C THR A 141 22.10 -27.83 22.32
N ARG A 142 22.70 -27.70 21.14
CA ARG A 142 24.15 -27.89 20.92
C ARG A 142 25.01 -27.02 21.82
N ILE A 143 24.63 -25.75 21.99
CA ILE A 143 25.33 -24.83 22.91
C ILE A 143 25.19 -25.30 24.37
N ARG A 144 24.00 -25.75 24.79
CA ARG A 144 23.73 -26.22 26.16
C ARG A 144 24.58 -27.46 26.53
N ILE A 145 24.77 -28.38 25.59
CA ILE A 145 25.61 -29.57 25.78
C ILE A 145 27.12 -29.30 25.54
N LYS A 146 27.53 -28.03 25.48
CA LYS A 146 28.92 -27.59 25.25
C LYS A 146 29.54 -28.11 23.94
N ASN A 147 28.73 -28.40 22.93
CA ASN A 147 29.16 -28.81 21.60
C ASN A 147 28.66 -27.82 20.53
N PRO A 148 29.16 -26.57 20.51
CA PRO A 148 28.67 -25.56 19.59
C PRO A 148 29.08 -25.88 18.15
N LEU A 149 28.24 -25.48 17.18
CA LEU A 149 28.53 -25.63 15.77
C LEU A 149 29.84 -24.89 15.40
N LYS A 150 30.75 -25.59 14.75
CA LYS A 150 32.02 -25.06 14.25
C LYS A 150 31.98 -24.87 12.74
N SER A 151 32.69 -23.87 12.23
CA SER A 151 32.74 -23.55 10.80
C SER A 151 33.37 -24.67 9.96
N ASN A 152 34.38 -25.36 10.47
CA ASN A 152 35.00 -26.51 9.79
C ASN A 152 34.04 -27.72 9.64
N GLN A 153 33.01 -27.81 10.49
CA GLN A 153 31.94 -28.81 10.36
C GLN A 153 30.95 -28.47 9.23
N ILE A 154 30.89 -27.21 8.81
CA ILE A 154 30.06 -26.76 7.68
C ILE A 154 30.81 -26.99 6.38
N HIS A 155 32.09 -26.62 6.34
CA HIS A 155 32.94 -26.82 5.17
C HIS A 155 34.39 -27.00 5.61
N SER A 156 35.07 -28.02 5.08
CA SER A 156 36.42 -28.42 5.50
C SER A 156 37.48 -27.34 5.29
N SER A 157 37.27 -26.41 4.35
CA SER A 157 38.20 -25.31 4.09
C SER A 157 38.13 -24.16 5.11
N PHE A 158 37.15 -24.14 6.01
CA PHE A 158 37.02 -23.06 6.99
C PHE A 158 37.89 -23.33 8.22
N GLN A 159 38.55 -22.27 8.71
CA GLN A 159 39.22 -22.30 10.01
C GLN A 159 38.23 -22.69 11.10
N GLU A 160 38.65 -23.46 12.10
CA GLU A 160 37.81 -23.81 13.24
C GLU A 160 37.42 -22.57 14.06
N LYS A 161 36.18 -22.11 13.90
CA LYS A 161 35.58 -21.02 14.66
C LYS A 161 34.16 -21.40 15.07
N THR A 162 33.73 -20.94 16.24
CA THR A 162 32.34 -21.13 16.67
C THR A 162 31.39 -20.29 15.84
N VAL A 163 30.34 -20.91 15.31
CA VAL A 163 29.29 -20.26 14.52
C VAL A 163 28.11 -19.95 15.42
N TYR A 164 27.73 -18.67 15.49
CA TYR A 164 26.58 -18.20 16.25
C TYR A 164 25.39 -17.96 15.33
N ILE A 165 24.26 -18.60 15.64
CA ILE A 165 23.02 -18.45 14.89
C ILE A 165 21.99 -17.84 15.84
N ASN A 166 21.44 -16.70 15.43
CA ASN A 166 20.46 -15.94 16.21
C ASN A 166 19.29 -15.53 15.32
N HIS A 167 18.14 -15.26 15.95
CA HIS A 167 17.05 -14.58 15.26
C HIS A 167 17.51 -13.22 14.74
N ASP A 168 17.07 -12.87 13.53
CA ASP A 168 17.20 -11.50 13.07
C ASP A 168 16.13 -10.64 13.76
N LEU A 169 16.59 -9.63 14.49
CA LEU A 169 15.74 -8.75 15.27
C LEU A 169 15.49 -7.45 14.50
N THR A 170 14.25 -6.98 14.55
CA THR A 170 13.91 -5.65 14.03
C THR A 170 14.76 -4.57 14.71
N PRO A 171 15.01 -3.42 14.05
CA PRO A 171 15.74 -2.31 14.67
C PRO A 171 15.17 -1.90 16.03
N SER A 172 13.83 -1.86 16.17
CA SER A 172 13.17 -1.57 17.45
C SER A 172 13.49 -2.62 18.52
N SER A 173 13.34 -3.90 18.20
CA SER A 173 13.63 -4.99 19.14
C SER A 173 15.11 -5.01 19.55
N ARG A 174 16.03 -4.71 18.63
CA ARG A 174 17.47 -4.59 18.93
C ARG A 174 17.74 -3.47 19.94
N LYS A 175 17.09 -2.31 19.79
CA LYS A 175 17.18 -1.22 20.75
C LYS A 175 16.68 -1.65 22.13
N ILE A 176 15.50 -2.27 22.20
CA ILE A 176 14.93 -2.77 23.46
C ILE A 176 15.87 -3.78 24.13
N VAL A 177 16.40 -4.77 23.39
CA VAL A 177 17.36 -5.75 23.93
C VAL A 177 18.62 -5.07 24.46
N TRP A 178 19.16 -4.10 23.72
CA TRP A 178 20.36 -3.39 24.15
C TRP A 178 20.10 -2.63 25.45
N LEU A 179 19.01 -1.86 25.51
CA LEU A 179 18.66 -1.07 26.68
C LEU A 179 18.33 -1.96 27.88
N ALA A 180 17.55 -3.02 27.68
CA ALA A 180 17.25 -4.01 28.71
C ALA A 180 18.52 -4.65 29.28
N LYS A 181 19.52 -4.96 28.45
CA LYS A 181 20.82 -5.47 28.94
C LYS A 181 21.55 -4.47 29.83
N GLN A 182 21.52 -3.18 29.47
CA GLN A 182 22.13 -2.15 30.31
C GLN A 182 21.38 -2.00 31.64
N PHE A 183 20.04 -2.01 31.60
CA PHE A 183 19.21 -2.04 32.80
C PHE A 183 19.58 -3.22 33.70
N THR A 184 19.71 -4.42 33.13
CA THR A 184 20.04 -5.61 33.94
C THR A 184 21.40 -5.55 34.60
N LYS A 185 22.39 -4.90 33.97
CA LYS A 185 23.70 -4.67 34.59
C LYS A 185 23.60 -3.69 35.75
N THR A 186 22.84 -2.61 35.57
CA THR A 186 22.69 -1.54 36.56
C THR A 186 21.93 -1.99 37.81
N TYR A 187 20.87 -2.79 37.62
CA TYR A 187 20.00 -3.28 38.70
C TYR A 187 20.29 -4.72 39.12
N ASN A 188 21.34 -5.33 38.57
CA ASN A 188 21.78 -6.69 38.86
C ASN A 188 20.71 -7.77 38.61
N TRP A 189 19.94 -7.62 37.53
CA TRP A 189 19.02 -8.65 37.03
C TRP A 189 19.79 -9.65 36.17
N LYS A 190 19.35 -10.91 36.16
CA LYS A 190 20.14 -12.01 35.57
C LYS A 190 19.84 -12.31 34.11
N TYR A 191 18.61 -12.08 33.63
CA TYR A 191 18.21 -12.63 32.33
C TYR A 191 17.55 -11.60 31.42
N VAL A 192 18.09 -11.49 30.19
CA VAL A 192 17.47 -10.83 29.04
C VAL A 192 17.63 -11.74 27.83
N TRP A 193 16.53 -11.98 27.11
CA TRP A 193 16.58 -12.72 25.86
C TRP A 193 15.55 -12.18 24.88
N ALA A 194 15.74 -12.52 23.61
CA ALA A 194 14.81 -12.19 22.55
C ALA A 194 14.58 -13.40 21.64
N ASN A 195 13.39 -13.46 21.07
CA ASN A 195 13.00 -14.43 20.07
C ASN A 195 12.10 -13.76 19.01
N SER A 196 11.51 -14.56 18.12
CA SER A 196 10.60 -14.06 17.09
C SER A 196 9.33 -13.37 17.63
N LYS A 197 8.96 -13.59 18.90
CA LYS A 197 7.75 -13.04 19.52
C LYS A 197 7.99 -11.76 20.34
N GLY A 198 9.24 -11.43 20.65
CA GLY A 198 9.59 -10.21 21.37
C GLY A 198 10.81 -10.33 22.28
N VAL A 199 10.97 -9.32 23.13
CA VAL A 199 12.05 -9.20 24.11
C VAL A 199 11.50 -9.49 25.50
N TYR A 200 12.26 -10.23 26.28
CA TYR A 200 11.86 -10.69 27.61
C TYR A 200 12.98 -10.43 28.60
N ILE A 201 12.57 -10.13 29.83
CA ILE A 201 13.46 -9.85 30.94
C ILE A 201 12.96 -10.56 32.20
N ARG A 202 13.88 -11.01 33.04
CA ARG A 202 13.58 -11.66 34.33
C ARG A 202 14.71 -11.38 35.31
N LYS A 203 14.36 -11.05 36.56
CA LYS A 203 15.32 -10.69 37.61
C LYS A 203 16.13 -11.89 38.10
N ASN A 204 15.48 -12.94 38.60
CA ASN A 204 16.14 -14.20 39.00
C ASN A 204 15.45 -15.42 38.41
N GLU A 205 16.07 -16.59 38.57
CA GLU A 205 15.44 -17.85 38.20
C GLU A 205 14.20 -18.10 39.06
N GLY A 206 13.11 -18.57 38.46
CA GLY A 206 11.82 -18.76 39.13
C GLY A 206 10.96 -17.51 39.27
N GLU A 207 11.50 -16.30 39.08
CA GLU A 207 10.72 -15.06 39.13
C GLU A 207 9.91 -14.79 37.85
N GLN A 208 8.98 -13.85 37.93
CA GLN A 208 8.09 -13.47 36.83
C GLN A 208 8.88 -13.02 35.59
N ILE A 209 8.49 -13.58 34.44
CA ILE A 209 8.99 -13.17 33.14
C ILE A 209 8.15 -11.99 32.65
N MET A 210 8.80 -10.88 32.33
CA MET A 210 8.15 -9.71 31.74
C MET A 210 8.52 -9.59 30.26
N LYS A 211 7.50 -9.30 29.44
CA LYS A 211 7.68 -8.99 28.01
C LYS A 211 7.79 -7.48 27.85
N LEU A 212 8.80 -7.04 27.11
CA LEU A 212 9.03 -5.63 26.79
C LEU A 212 8.51 -5.35 25.37
N HIS A 213 7.61 -4.40 25.24
CA HIS A 213 6.99 -3.98 23.97
C HIS A 213 7.64 -2.72 23.41
N SER A 214 8.09 -1.82 24.27
CA SER A 214 8.77 -0.58 23.89
C SER A 214 9.99 -0.29 24.75
N VAL A 215 10.71 0.77 24.38
CA VAL A 215 11.79 1.34 25.18
C VAL A 215 11.22 1.94 26.49
N ASP A 216 10.02 2.52 26.45
CA ASP A 216 9.33 3.05 27.63
C ASP A 216 9.05 1.99 28.70
N ASP A 217 8.81 0.74 28.30
CA ASP A 217 8.64 -0.35 29.27
C ASP A 217 9.92 -0.56 30.09
N VAL A 218 11.10 -0.34 29.51
CA VAL A 218 12.36 -0.37 30.26
C VAL A 218 12.49 0.86 31.15
N HIS A 219 12.00 2.03 30.72
CA HIS A 219 12.00 3.24 31.55
C HIS A 219 11.11 3.13 32.77
N LYS A 220 9.93 2.52 32.63
CA LYS A 220 9.04 2.25 33.77
C LYS A 220 9.67 1.32 34.82
N LEU A 221 10.63 0.49 34.42
CA LEU A 221 11.41 -0.34 35.34
C LEU A 221 12.55 0.43 36.02
N ASP A 222 13.06 1.50 35.40
CA ASP A 222 14.12 2.37 35.93
C ASP A 222 13.58 3.42 36.91
N ILE A 223 12.95 2.97 38.00
CA ILE A 223 12.29 3.84 38.98
C ILE A 223 13.27 4.83 39.62
N GLU A 224 14.55 4.45 39.77
CA GLU A 224 15.59 5.29 40.36
C GLU A 224 16.30 6.18 39.31
N ASN A 225 15.84 6.18 38.06
CA ASN A 225 16.37 6.96 36.93
C ASN A 225 17.90 6.83 36.74
N LYS A 226 18.47 5.65 37.04
CA LYS A 226 19.91 5.39 36.92
C LYS A 226 20.37 5.35 35.47
N MET A 227 19.44 5.11 34.53
CA MET A 227 19.71 5.00 33.11
C MET A 227 19.46 6.30 32.34
N GLY A 228 19.01 7.38 32.99
CA GLY A 228 18.59 8.64 32.34
C GLY A 228 19.60 9.22 31.32
N HIS A 229 20.90 9.05 31.57
CA HIS A 229 21.97 9.53 30.69
C HIS A 229 22.07 8.78 29.35
N LEU A 230 21.62 7.52 29.26
CA LEU A 230 21.60 6.76 28.01
C LEU A 230 20.41 7.14 27.14
N ILE A 231 19.33 7.57 27.78
CA ILE A 231 18.08 8.01 27.15
C ILE A 231 18.30 9.34 26.41
N ALA A 232 19.02 10.27 27.04
CA ALA A 232 19.29 11.60 26.47
C ALA A 232 20.16 11.60 25.20
N ARG A 233 20.82 10.48 24.89
CA ARG A 233 21.59 10.30 23.64
C ARG A 233 20.76 9.73 22.48
N GLU A 234 19.50 9.36 22.74
CA GLU A 234 18.65 8.67 21.77
C GLU A 234 17.53 9.55 21.18
N ASN A 235 17.31 10.75 21.75
CA ASN A 235 16.48 11.82 21.19
C ASN A 235 17.33 12.82 20.42
#